data_AF-A0A8C2T0D6-F1
#
_entry.id   AF-A0A8C2T0D6-F1
#
_cell.length_a   1.000
_cell.length_b   1.000
_cell.length_c   1.000
_cell.angle_alpha   90.00
_cell.angle_beta   90.00
_cell.angle_gamma   90.00
#
_symmetry.space_group_name_H-M   'P 1'
#
loop_
_entity.id
_entity.type
_entity.pdbx_description
1 polymer ?
#
loop_
_entity_poly.entity_id
_entity_poly.type
_entity_poly.pdbx_seq_one_letter_code
_entity_poly.pdbx_strand_id
1 'polypeptide(L)'
;MKWQGHHYNESVRLLQSRKECMKNKQFTERSTDNSVSSQSSVLPEVKLLCGADFLQTFQTPNLWKKEHIQEIVEQFGLVCISLAGSDPVQYINESELLTKFQHNIFLVKEWIQNEISSTQIRYALCRGLSVKYLIPDSVIDYIAYHNIYTEESERKNEGELLQPQKLYKAAVRLLNDKCP
;
A
#
# COMPACT_ATOMS: atom_id res chain seq x y z
N MET A 1 2.23 -10.14 22.85
CA MET A 1 2.64 -10.05 21.43
C MET A 1 2.48 -8.60 20.97
N LYS A 2 3.55 -7.79 20.99
CA LYS A 2 3.55 -6.37 20.54
C LYS A 2 4.82 -6.07 19.72
N TRP A 3 5.16 -6.93 18.75
CA TRP A 3 6.43 -6.82 18.02
C TRP A 3 6.33 -6.15 16.64
N GLN A 4 5.13 -5.98 16.07
CA GLN A 4 4.99 -5.41 14.72
C GLN A 4 4.79 -3.88 14.70
N GLY A 5 4.09 -3.29 15.68
CA GLY A 5 3.83 -1.85 15.70
C GLY A 5 5.02 -0.99 16.13
N HIS A 6 5.90 -1.52 16.98
CA HIS A 6 7.06 -0.78 17.49
C HIS A 6 8.12 -0.57 16.41
N HIS A 7 8.42 -1.61 15.63
CA HIS A 7 9.43 -1.57 14.57
C HIS A 7 9.08 -0.62 13.41
N TYR A 8 7.79 -0.51 13.07
CA TYR A 8 7.32 0.41 12.04
C TYR A 8 7.47 1.87 12.49
N ASN A 9 6.99 2.20 13.69
CA ASN A 9 7.08 3.56 14.23
C ASN A 9 8.53 4.00 14.49
N GLU A 10 9.40 3.08 14.90
CA GLU A 10 10.82 3.35 15.12
C GLU A 10 11.56 3.61 13.81
N SER A 11 11.30 2.82 12.77
CA SER A 11 11.83 3.05 11.42
C SER A 11 11.38 4.40 10.83
N VAL A 12 10.10 4.75 10.99
CA VAL A 12 9.56 6.05 10.53
C VAL A 12 10.19 7.22 11.28
N ARG A 13 10.36 7.10 12.61
CA ARG A 13 11.03 8.13 13.43
C ARG A 13 12.50 8.32 13.05
N LEU A 14 13.22 7.24 12.74
CA LEU A 14 14.61 7.29 12.30
C LEU A 14 14.74 7.97 10.92
N LEU A 15 13.79 7.73 10.02
CA LEU A 15 13.74 8.40 8.71
C LEU A 15 13.43 9.91 8.86
N GLN A 16 12.50 10.28 9.73
CA GLN A 16 12.15 11.68 9.99
C GLN A 16 13.32 12.43 10.65
N SER A 17 13.95 11.85 11.66
CA SER A 17 15.10 12.44 12.36
C SER A 17 16.30 12.63 11.41
N ARG A 18 16.50 11.70 10.48
CA ARG A 18 17.56 11.82 9.45
C ARG A 18 17.22 12.88 8.39
N LYS A 19 15.95 13.04 7.99
CA LYS A 19 15.52 14.12 7.08
C LYS A 19 15.75 15.51 7.71
N GLU A 20 15.48 15.68 9.00
CA GLU A 20 15.73 16.93 9.73
C GLU A 20 17.22 17.27 9.84
N CYS A 21 18.07 16.28 10.14
CA CYS A 21 19.52 16.47 10.22
C CYS A 21 20.12 16.94 8.88
N MET A 22 19.61 16.47 7.74
CA MET A 22 20.12 16.86 6.43
C MET A 22 19.66 18.26 6.01
N LYS A 23 18.46 18.69 6.42
CA LYS A 23 17.96 20.05 6.17
C LYS A 23 18.82 21.11 6.86
N ASN A 24 19.32 20.81 8.06
CA ASN A 24 20.22 21.69 8.80
C ASN A 24 21.65 21.74 8.22
N LYS A 25 22.06 20.74 7.43
CA LYS A 25 23.40 20.70 6.81
C LYS A 25 23.50 21.53 5.52
N GLN A 26 22.37 21.79 4.85
CA GLN A 26 22.34 22.61 3.62
C GLN A 26 22.52 24.12 3.85
N PHE A 27 22.49 24.61 5.10
CA PHE A 27 22.65 26.05 5.39
C PHE A 27 24.11 26.49 5.62
N THR A 28 25.05 25.56 5.71
CA THR A 28 26.46 25.89 6.00
C THR A 28 27.36 25.06 5.11
N GLU A 29 27.73 25.60 3.95
CA GLU A 29 29.11 25.60 3.43
C GLU A 29 29.14 26.23 2.02
N ARG A 30 29.83 27.38 1.94
CA ARG A 30 30.24 28.05 0.71
C ARG A 30 31.75 27.80 0.58
N SER A 31 32.14 27.25 -0.58
CA SER A 31 33.51 27.20 -1.14
C SER A 31 34.54 26.26 -0.48
N THR A 32 34.93 25.19 -1.18
CA THR A 32 36.24 24.99 -1.86
C THR A 32 36.40 23.54 -2.34
N ASP A 33 36.97 23.39 -3.54
CA ASP A 33 37.26 22.11 -4.20
C ASP A 33 38.25 21.25 -3.40
N ASN A 34 37.95 19.96 -3.28
CA ASN A 34 38.98 18.91 -3.37
C ASN A 34 38.37 17.52 -3.60
N SER A 35 39.01 16.78 -4.49
CA SER A 35 38.71 15.41 -4.88
C SER A 35 38.71 14.46 -3.68
N VAL A 36 37.53 13.97 -3.30
CA VAL A 36 37.38 12.80 -2.42
C VAL A 36 36.37 11.90 -3.10
N SER A 37 36.79 10.66 -3.35
CA SER A 37 35.93 9.58 -3.83
C SER A 37 34.68 9.52 -2.95
N SER A 38 33.57 10.04 -3.47
CA SER A 38 32.29 10.05 -2.81
C SER A 38 31.80 8.60 -2.75
N GLN A 39 32.12 7.92 -1.65
CA GLN A 39 31.33 6.79 -1.20
C GLN A 39 29.91 7.32 -1.03
N SER A 40 29.10 7.23 -2.08
CA SER A 40 27.68 7.50 -2.01
C SER A 40 27.10 6.45 -1.09
N SER A 41 26.85 6.82 0.16
CA SER A 41 26.02 6.02 1.04
C SER A 41 24.63 5.99 0.41
N VAL A 42 24.34 4.94 -0.37
CA VAL A 42 23.02 4.73 -0.97
C VAL A 42 22.04 4.64 0.19
N LEU A 43 21.18 5.65 0.31
CA LEU A 43 20.12 5.63 1.32
C LEU A 43 19.04 4.64 0.87
N PRO A 44 18.57 3.76 1.75
CA PRO A 44 17.48 2.85 1.39
C PRO A 44 16.20 3.64 1.15
N GLU A 45 15.50 3.32 0.08
CA GLU A 45 14.19 3.88 -0.26
C GLU A 45 13.08 2.92 0.16
N VAL A 46 11.95 3.49 0.58
CA VAL A 46 10.73 2.73 0.86
C VAL A 46 9.76 2.99 -0.28
N LYS A 47 9.26 1.91 -0.90
CA LYS A 47 8.23 1.96 -1.94
C LYS A 47 7.06 1.07 -1.57
N LEU A 48 5.86 1.44 -2.03
CA LEU A 48 4.66 0.64 -1.84
C LEU A 48 4.58 -0.45 -2.90
N LEU A 49 4.65 -1.72 -2.50
CA LEU A 49 4.40 -2.86 -3.38
C LEU A 49 2.90 -3.15 -3.41
N CYS A 50 2.29 -3.21 -4.59
CA CYS A 50 0.87 -3.52 -4.73
C CYS A 50 0.54 -4.20 -6.06
N GLY A 51 -0.69 -4.73 -6.17
CA GLY A 51 -1.25 -5.19 -7.43
C GLY A 51 -1.90 -4.07 -8.25
N ALA A 52 -2.21 -4.36 -9.52
CA ALA A 52 -2.95 -3.44 -10.39
C ALA A 52 -4.40 -3.17 -9.90
N ASP A 53 -5.00 -4.15 -9.25
CA ASP A 53 -6.29 -4.04 -8.58
C ASP A 53 -6.26 -2.96 -7.48
N PHE A 54 -5.21 -2.93 -6.67
CA PHE A 54 -5.00 -1.91 -5.66
C PHE A 54 -4.78 -0.52 -6.29
N LEU A 55 -3.96 -0.42 -7.34
CA LEU A 55 -3.71 0.85 -8.03
C LEU A 55 -5.00 1.45 -8.58
N GLN A 56 -5.88 0.63 -9.16
CA GLN A 56 -7.19 1.04 -9.66
C GLN A 56 -8.06 1.64 -8.55
N THR A 57 -7.91 1.20 -7.29
CA THR A 57 -8.71 1.73 -6.17
C THR A 57 -8.46 3.22 -5.90
N PHE A 58 -7.37 3.82 -6.37
CA PHE A 58 -7.12 5.27 -6.26
C PHE A 58 -8.18 6.11 -6.97
N GLN A 59 -8.84 5.56 -7.99
CA GLN A 59 -9.96 6.21 -8.68
C GLN A 59 -11.30 6.00 -7.94
N THR A 60 -11.36 5.13 -6.93
CA THR A 60 -12.60 4.86 -6.18
C THR A 60 -12.96 6.07 -5.32
N PRO A 61 -14.15 6.67 -5.53
CA PRO A 61 -14.53 7.87 -4.80
C PRO A 61 -14.64 7.58 -3.30
N ASN A 62 -14.17 8.54 -2.49
CA ASN A 62 -14.26 8.52 -1.03
C ASN A 62 -13.47 7.40 -0.34
N LEU A 63 -12.64 6.66 -1.08
CA LEU A 63 -11.76 5.63 -0.52
C LEU A 63 -10.40 6.20 -0.13
N TRP A 64 -9.87 7.10 -0.96
CA TRP A 64 -8.57 7.72 -0.79
C TRP A 64 -8.68 9.24 -0.71
N LYS A 65 -7.88 9.83 0.19
CA LYS A 65 -7.65 11.27 0.20
C LYS A 65 -6.65 11.62 -0.90
N LYS A 66 -6.90 12.67 -1.67
CA LYS A 66 -6.03 13.07 -2.79
C LYS A 66 -4.61 13.39 -2.32
N GLU A 67 -4.51 13.99 -1.14
CA GLU A 67 -3.25 14.36 -0.50
C GLU A 67 -2.40 13.13 -0.16
N HIS A 68 -3.03 12.04 0.29
CA HIS A 68 -2.34 10.79 0.60
C HIS A 68 -1.85 10.09 -0.67
N ILE A 69 -2.65 10.09 -1.75
CA ILE A 69 -2.20 9.52 -3.04
C ILE A 69 -0.97 10.29 -3.53
N GLN A 70 -1.02 11.62 -3.48
CA GLN A 70 0.12 12.47 -3.87
C GLN A 70 1.37 12.12 -3.06
N GLU A 71 1.26 12.06 -1.73
CA GLU A 71 2.41 11.74 -0.86
C GLU A 71 3.01 10.37 -1.21
N ILE A 72 2.17 9.35 -1.43
CA ILE A 72 2.62 8.00 -1.79
C ILE A 72 3.45 8.03 -3.08
N VAL A 73 2.95 8.64 -4.15
CA VAL A 73 3.64 8.59 -5.46
C VAL A 73 4.78 9.60 -5.59
N GLU A 74 4.72 10.72 -4.86
CA GLU A 74 5.74 11.76 -4.90
C GLU A 74 6.92 11.44 -3.97
N GLN A 75 6.67 11.04 -2.72
CA GLN A 75 7.70 10.94 -1.69
C GLN A 75 8.29 9.54 -1.52
N PHE A 76 7.53 8.50 -1.82
CA PHE A 76 7.93 7.10 -1.62
C PHE A 76 8.10 6.38 -2.97
N GLY A 77 7.03 6.35 -3.75
CA GLY A 77 6.95 5.61 -5.00
C GLY A 77 6.21 4.29 -4.85
N LEU A 78 5.85 3.71 -5.99
CA LEU A 78 4.97 2.56 -6.09
C LEU A 78 5.57 1.51 -7.02
N VAL A 79 5.49 0.24 -6.63
CA VAL A 79 5.84 -0.90 -7.47
C VAL A 79 4.56 -1.70 -7.68
N CYS A 80 4.02 -1.64 -8.88
CA CYS A 80 2.76 -2.28 -9.25
C CYS A 80 3.05 -3.58 -10.00
N ILE A 81 2.60 -4.71 -9.47
CA ILE A 81 2.60 -5.99 -10.19
C ILE A 81 1.27 -6.12 -10.92
N SER A 82 1.33 -6.33 -12.23
CA SER A 82 0.14 -6.48 -13.09
C SER A 82 -0.04 -7.92 -13.55
N LEU A 83 -1.25 -8.41 -13.32
CA LEU A 83 -1.78 -9.67 -13.85
C LEU A 83 -2.26 -9.46 -15.29
N ALA A 84 -2.25 -10.52 -16.10
CA ALA A 84 -2.80 -10.47 -17.45
C ALA A 84 -4.29 -10.07 -17.40
N GLY A 85 -4.66 -9.06 -18.21
CA GLY A 85 -6.02 -8.52 -18.27
C GLY A 85 -6.24 -7.23 -17.47
N SER A 86 -5.27 -6.80 -16.66
CA SER A 86 -5.24 -5.45 -16.08
C SER A 86 -4.35 -4.52 -16.92
N ASP A 87 -4.80 -3.30 -17.20
CA ASP A 87 -3.98 -2.28 -17.88
C ASP A 87 -3.60 -1.16 -16.90
N PRO A 88 -2.54 -1.34 -16.10
CA PRO A 88 -2.09 -0.31 -15.16
C PRO A 88 -1.60 0.96 -15.87
N VAL A 89 -1.20 0.87 -17.15
CA VAL A 89 -0.78 2.03 -17.93
C VAL A 89 -1.98 2.93 -18.21
N GLN A 90 -3.12 2.34 -18.57
CA GLN A 90 -4.36 3.08 -18.74
C GLN A 90 -4.74 3.82 -17.45
N TYR A 91 -4.72 3.15 -16.28
CA TYR A 91 -5.10 3.79 -15.01
C TYR A 91 -4.19 4.96 -14.63
N ILE A 92 -2.88 4.86 -14.93
CA ILE A 92 -1.93 5.94 -14.70
C ILE A 92 -2.24 7.14 -15.60
N ASN A 93 -2.49 6.89 -16.88
CA ASN A 93 -2.77 7.93 -17.87
C ASN A 93 -4.10 8.66 -17.63
N GLU A 94 -5.09 7.97 -17.08
CA GLU A 94 -6.39 8.56 -16.73
C GLU A 94 -6.31 9.52 -15.52
N SER A 95 -5.23 9.45 -14.73
CA SER A 95 -5.03 10.30 -13.56
C SER A 95 -3.90 11.29 -13.80
N GLU A 96 -4.22 12.59 -13.81
CA GLU A 96 -3.22 13.67 -13.93
C GLU A 96 -2.13 13.56 -12.84
N LEU A 97 -2.51 13.17 -11.63
CA LEU A 97 -1.61 13.01 -10.49
C LEU A 97 -0.65 11.84 -10.71
N LEU A 98 -1.15 10.67 -11.11
CA LEU A 98 -0.29 9.50 -11.36
C LEU A 98 0.60 9.72 -12.57
N THR A 99 0.08 10.33 -13.64
CA THR A 99 0.86 10.68 -14.84
C THR A 99 2.00 11.63 -14.50
N LYS A 100 1.76 12.65 -13.66
CA LYS A 100 2.79 13.61 -13.23
C LYS A 100 3.96 12.93 -12.51
N PHE A 101 3.69 11.91 -11.70
CA PHE A 101 4.68 11.18 -10.91
C PHE A 101 4.99 9.77 -11.47
N GLN A 102 4.70 9.53 -12.75
CA GLN A 102 4.91 8.22 -13.39
C GLN A 102 6.34 7.69 -13.29
N HIS A 103 7.33 8.59 -13.21
CA HIS A 103 8.75 8.25 -13.08
C HIS A 103 9.08 7.51 -11.77
N ASN A 104 8.19 7.61 -10.76
CA ASN A 104 8.33 6.93 -9.47
C ASN A 104 7.33 5.76 -9.31
N ILE A 105 6.67 5.37 -10.40
CA ILE A 105 5.75 4.24 -10.47
C ILE A 105 6.36 3.16 -11.37
N PHE A 106 6.72 2.03 -10.78
CA PHE A 106 7.36 0.91 -11.46
C PHE A 106 6.33 -0.17 -11.77
N LEU A 107 6.08 -0.40 -13.06
CA LEU A 107 5.20 -1.46 -13.51
C LEU A 107 6.00 -2.74 -13.73
N VAL A 108 5.64 -3.80 -13.01
CA VAL A 108 6.25 -5.12 -13.11
C VAL A 108 5.23 -6.08 -13.72
N LYS A 109 5.57 -6.62 -14.88
CA LYS A 109 4.75 -7.61 -15.56
C LYS A 109 5.01 -8.99 -14.97
N GLU A 110 3.95 -9.66 -14.54
CA GLU A 110 4.02 -11.07 -14.18
C GLU A 110 3.86 -11.92 -15.46
N TRP A 111 4.84 -12.79 -15.74
CA TRP A 111 4.83 -13.64 -16.94
C TRP A 111 4.11 -14.98 -16.72
N ILE A 112 4.09 -15.46 -15.48
CA ILE A 112 3.42 -16.71 -15.08
C ILE A 112 2.25 -16.31 -14.21
N GLN A 113 1.04 -16.50 -14.71
CA GLN A 113 -0.16 -16.11 -13.98
C GLN A 113 -0.35 -17.00 -12.75
N ASN A 114 -0.32 -16.41 -11.56
CA ASN A 114 -0.70 -17.08 -10.34
C ASN A 114 -2.01 -16.49 -9.80
N GLU A 115 -3.14 -17.00 -10.28
CA GLU A 115 -4.47 -16.48 -9.95
C GLU A 115 -5.00 -17.00 -8.61
N ILE A 116 -4.16 -16.97 -7.57
CA ILE A 116 -4.57 -17.35 -6.21
C ILE A 116 -5.04 -16.10 -5.48
N SER A 117 -6.36 -15.96 -5.29
CA SER A 117 -6.93 -14.89 -4.48
C SER A 117 -7.35 -15.37 -3.09
N SER A 118 -7.25 -14.48 -2.09
CA SER A 118 -7.74 -14.78 -0.74
C SER A 118 -9.23 -15.13 -0.73
N THR A 119 -10.03 -14.51 -1.60
CA THR A 119 -11.46 -14.80 -1.73
C THR A 119 -11.72 -16.24 -2.18
N GLN A 120 -11.00 -16.74 -3.19
CA GLN A 120 -11.12 -18.14 -3.63
C GLN A 120 -10.66 -19.12 -2.55
N ILE A 121 -9.59 -18.80 -1.82
CA ILE A 121 -9.11 -19.64 -0.71
C ILE A 121 -10.18 -19.76 0.39
N ARG A 122 -10.74 -18.64 0.86
CA ARG A 122 -11.80 -18.65 1.89
C ARG A 122 -13.03 -19.41 1.41
N TYR A 123 -13.44 -19.20 0.15
CA TYR A 123 -14.55 -19.92 -0.45
C TYR A 123 -14.33 -21.44 -0.52
N ALA A 124 -13.13 -21.87 -0.95
CA ALA A 124 -12.77 -23.28 -1.03
C ALA A 124 -12.80 -23.94 0.36
N LEU A 125 -12.23 -23.26 1.36
CA LEU A 125 -12.21 -23.72 2.75
C LEU A 125 -13.62 -23.84 3.35
N CYS A 126 -14.50 -22.85 3.12
CA CYS A 126 -15.90 -22.90 3.58
C CYS A 126 -16.68 -24.09 2.99
N ARG A 127 -16.28 -24.59 1.82
CA ARG A 127 -16.88 -25.75 1.15
C ARG A 127 -16.18 -27.08 1.47
N GLY A 128 -15.18 -27.08 2.33
CA GLY A 128 -14.38 -28.27 2.64
C GLY A 128 -13.52 -28.75 1.47
N LEU A 129 -13.20 -27.88 0.52
CA LEU A 129 -12.30 -28.19 -0.60
C LEU A 129 -10.84 -28.06 -0.14
N SER A 130 -9.97 -28.89 -0.73
CA SER A 130 -8.53 -28.81 -0.46
C SER A 130 -7.93 -27.55 -1.05
N VAL A 131 -7.12 -26.85 -0.27
CA VAL A 131 -6.28 -25.71 -0.69
C VAL A 131 -4.79 -26.06 -0.68
N LYS A 132 -4.46 -27.36 -0.63
CA LYS A 132 -3.08 -27.84 -0.67
C LYS A 132 -2.40 -27.37 -1.95
N TYR A 133 -1.13 -26.98 -1.83
CA TYR A 133 -0.31 -26.39 -2.90
C TYR A 133 -0.69 -24.97 -3.34
N LEU A 134 -1.78 -24.39 -2.83
CA LEU A 134 -2.14 -22.99 -3.07
C LEU A 134 -1.55 -22.06 -1.99
N ILE A 135 -1.44 -22.57 -0.77
CA ILE A 135 -0.86 -21.87 0.38
C ILE A 135 0.08 -22.83 1.15
N PRO A 136 1.01 -22.30 1.98
CA PRO A 136 1.92 -23.15 2.74
C PRO A 136 1.20 -24.07 3.73
N ASP A 137 1.69 -25.30 3.89
CA ASP A 137 1.07 -26.32 4.76
C ASP A 137 0.89 -25.81 6.21
N SER A 138 1.87 -25.08 6.76
CA SER A 138 1.76 -24.49 8.09
C SER A 138 0.61 -23.50 8.24
N VAL A 139 0.21 -22.82 7.15
CA VAL A 139 -0.94 -21.90 7.14
C VAL A 139 -2.23 -22.70 7.08
N ILE A 140 -2.27 -23.81 6.33
CA ILE A 140 -3.41 -24.74 6.29
C ILE A 140 -3.68 -25.28 7.69
N ASP A 141 -2.64 -25.79 8.35
CA ASP A 141 -2.74 -26.34 9.71
C ASP A 141 -3.25 -25.29 10.70
N TYR A 142 -2.72 -24.06 10.61
CA TYR A 142 -3.15 -22.96 11.46
C TYR A 142 -4.63 -22.59 11.25
N ILE A 143 -5.07 -22.50 9.99
CA ILE A 143 -6.48 -22.22 9.65
C ILE A 143 -7.39 -23.32 10.19
N ALA A 144 -7.01 -24.59 10.01
CA ALA A 144 -7.79 -25.74 10.47
C ALA A 144 -7.88 -25.80 12.00
N TYR A 145 -6.76 -25.58 12.70
CA TYR A 145 -6.72 -25.59 14.17
C TYR A 145 -7.59 -24.48 14.79
N HIS A 146 -7.59 -23.29 14.19
CA HIS A 146 -8.35 -22.14 14.71
C HIS A 146 -9.74 -21.95 14.10
N ASN A 147 -10.12 -22.76 13.11
CA ASN A 147 -11.38 -22.65 12.37
C ASN A 147 -11.67 -21.21 11.88
N ILE A 148 -10.68 -20.59 11.24
CA ILE A 148 -10.67 -19.14 10.94
C ILE A 148 -11.72 -18.73 9.90
N TYR A 149 -11.98 -19.60 8.92
CA TYR A 149 -12.86 -19.32 7.78
C TYR A 149 -14.09 -20.21 7.81
N THR A 150 -15.25 -19.60 8.04
CA THR A 150 -16.58 -20.22 8.14
C THR A 150 -17.63 -19.35 7.45
N GLU A 151 -18.84 -19.88 7.25
CA GLU A 151 -19.97 -19.08 6.73
C GLU A 151 -20.32 -17.87 7.61
N GLU A 152 -20.03 -17.94 8.91
CA GLU A 152 -20.19 -16.82 9.83
C GLU A 152 -19.08 -15.78 9.65
N SER A 153 -17.83 -16.22 9.48
CA SER A 153 -16.71 -15.29 9.29
C SER A 153 -16.81 -14.50 7.98
N GLU A 154 -17.33 -15.10 6.90
CA GLU A 154 -17.51 -14.39 5.62
C GLU A 154 -18.59 -13.30 5.68
N ARG A 155 -19.60 -13.46 6.56
CA ARG A 155 -20.65 -12.45 6.79
C ARG A 155 -20.24 -11.37 7.78
N LYS A 156 -19.00 -11.42 8.29
CA LYS A 156 -18.51 -10.42 9.22
C LYS A 156 -18.44 -9.05 8.54
N ASN A 157 -19.05 -8.05 9.18
CA ASN A 157 -19.20 -6.68 8.66
C ASN A 157 -20.11 -6.56 7.43
N GLU A 158 -20.97 -7.54 7.16
CA GLU A 158 -21.99 -7.43 6.11
C GLU A 158 -22.88 -6.20 6.35
N GLY A 159 -23.09 -5.40 5.31
CA GLY A 159 -23.84 -4.15 5.39
C GLY A 159 -23.06 -2.98 6.02
N GLU A 160 -21.85 -3.20 6.54
CA GLU A 160 -21.02 -2.11 7.05
C GLU A 160 -20.18 -1.44 5.96
N LEU A 161 -20.03 -0.12 6.07
CA LEU A 161 -19.11 0.63 5.21
C LEU A 161 -17.65 0.39 5.59
N LEU A 162 -16.77 0.45 4.60
CA LEU A 162 -15.32 0.43 4.83
C LEU A 162 -14.90 1.63 5.67
N GLN A 163 -13.90 1.44 6.54
CA GLN A 163 -13.41 2.48 7.44
C GLN A 163 -13.05 3.81 6.73
N PRO A 164 -12.33 3.82 5.60
CA PRO A 164 -12.04 5.07 4.89
C PRO A 164 -13.31 5.82 4.45
N GLN A 165 -14.32 5.08 4.00
CA GLN A 165 -15.61 5.65 3.60
C GLN A 165 -16.43 6.14 4.80
N LYS A 166 -16.38 5.45 5.94
CA LYS A 166 -16.99 5.89 7.21
C LYS A 166 -16.43 7.25 7.62
N LEU A 167 -15.10 7.41 7.60
CA LEU A 167 -14.40 8.66 7.92
C LEU A 167 -14.78 9.79 6.96
N TYR A 168 -14.86 9.50 5.66
CA TYR A 168 -15.30 10.49 4.68
C TYR A 168 -16.73 10.98 4.96
N LYS A 169 -17.68 10.06 5.17
CA LYS A 169 -19.07 10.44 5.49
C LYS A 169 -19.18 11.26 6.77
N ALA A 170 -18.40 10.93 7.80
CA ALA A 170 -18.37 11.69 9.03
C ALA A 170 -17.84 13.12 8.82
N ALA A 171 -16.76 13.28 8.03
CA ALA A 171 -16.21 14.59 7.69
C ALA A 171 -17.20 15.46 6.91
N VAL A 172 -17.93 14.89 5.95
CA VAL A 172 -18.96 15.61 5.17
C VAL A 172 -20.11 16.08 6.05
N ARG A 173 -20.57 15.26 7.01
CA ARG A 173 -21.63 15.66 7.95
C ARG A 173 -21.23 16.89 8.77
N LEU A 174 -20.02 16.90 9.32
CA LEU A 174 -19.48 18.03 10.09
C LEU A 174 -19.32 19.32 9.28
N LEU A 175 -19.15 19.24 7.96
CA LEU A 175 -19.09 20.41 7.09
C LEU A 175 -20.50 20.98 6.83
N ASN A 176 -21.50 20.11 6.64
CA ASN A 176 -22.87 20.53 6.40
C ASN A 176 -23.52 21.15 7.65
N ASP A 177 -23.14 20.70 8.85
CA ASP A 177 -23.64 21.25 10.12
C ASP A 177 -23.05 22.63 10.48
N LYS A 178 -22.10 23.16 9.68
CA LYS A 178 -21.43 24.45 9.92
C LYS A 178 -21.97 25.62 9.09
N CYS A 179 -23.00 25.42 8.26
CA CYS A 179 -23.66 26.50 7.53
C CYS A 179 -25.09 26.71 8.06
N PRO A 180 -25.42 27.86 8.68
CA PRO A 180 -26.81 28.32 8.82
C PRO A 180 -27.40 28.79 7.48
#